data_AF-A0A3B9D217-F1
#
_entry.id   AF-A0A3B9D217-F1
#
_cell.length_a   1.000
_cell.length_b   1.000
_cell.length_c   1.000
_cell.angle_alpha   90.00
_cell.angle_beta   90.00
_cell.angle_gamma   90.00
#
_symmetry.space_group_name_H-M   'P 1'
#
loop_
_entity.id
_entity.type
_entity.pdbx_description
1 polymer ?
#
loop_
_entity_poly.entity_id
_entity_poly.type
_entity_poly.pdbx_seq_one_letter_code
_entity_poly.pdbx_strand_id
1 'polypeptide(L)'
;CLVGESHASVSEPVIKSDLLAAGYGALTGTFSHELPGEISDWVIAFHNRIYQVRAGGMGELGVLSAGEVWSSSDKSLGASDLKSWLTGARMVVADEGKHADLNKSTLVLKPYDRKSQDLLDIVRMMSFYDVVTSTYVNLDHHQFRQLKLTDAIELNRAVLIGRFRKTGDSSDFAASDLQIDGSSVDAERTTIVRLILPVQTQQNNGDEPKESDE
;
A
#
# COMPACT_ATOMS: atom_id res chain seq x y z
N CYS A 1 -0.05 -19.91 16.06
CA CYS A 1 -0.33 -18.54 15.59
C CYS A 1 -1.76 -18.23 16.02
N LEU A 2 -1.93 -17.41 17.06
CA LEU A 2 -3.26 -16.97 17.50
C LEU A 2 -3.64 -15.76 16.65
N VAL A 3 -4.63 -15.93 15.77
CA VAL A 3 -5.28 -14.82 15.06
C VAL A 3 -6.54 -14.52 15.85
N GLY A 4 -6.57 -13.38 16.54
CA GLY A 4 -7.78 -12.87 17.15
C GLY A 4 -8.56 -12.06 16.12
N GLU A 5 -9.75 -12.52 15.74
CA GLU A 5 -10.69 -11.73 14.94
C GLU A 5 -11.66 -11.03 15.90
N SER A 6 -11.69 -9.70 15.87
CA SER A 6 -12.69 -8.91 16.57
C SER A 6 -13.48 -8.08 15.55
N HIS A 7 -14.81 -8.13 15.66
CA HIS A 7 -15.72 -7.33 14.85
C HIS A 7 -16.27 -6.19 15.70
N ALA A 8 -15.99 -4.94 15.32
CA ALA A 8 -16.60 -3.75 15.90
C ALA A 8 -17.48 -3.07 14.84
N SER A 9 -18.72 -2.73 15.21
CA SER A 9 -19.60 -1.90 14.39
C SER A 9 -19.29 -0.43 14.66
N VAL A 10 -18.80 0.30 13.66
CA VAL A 10 -18.52 1.75 13.77
C VAL A 10 -19.72 2.54 13.25
N SER A 11 -20.20 3.53 14.00
CA SER A 11 -21.39 4.34 13.66
C SER A 11 -21.13 5.40 12.59
N GLU A 12 -19.86 5.75 12.37
CA GLU A 12 -19.41 6.70 11.34
C GLU A 12 -18.35 6.04 10.44
N PRO A 13 -18.27 6.41 9.15
CA PRO A 13 -17.28 5.83 8.26
C PRO A 13 -15.87 6.23 8.72
N VAL A 14 -15.07 5.23 9.10
CA VAL A 14 -13.65 5.38 9.49
C VAL A 14 -12.81 5.99 8.36
N ILE A 15 -13.27 5.89 7.11
CA ILE A 15 -12.60 6.41 5.92
C ILE A 15 -13.60 7.25 5.12
N LYS A 16 -13.19 8.46 4.75
CA LYS A 16 -13.88 9.34 3.79
C LYS A 16 -13.05 9.36 2.51
N SER A 17 -13.65 9.08 1.36
CA SER A 17 -12.90 8.89 0.13
C SER A 17 -13.68 9.36 -1.10
N ASP A 18 -13.03 10.24 -1.86
CA ASP A 18 -13.45 10.75 -3.17
C ASP A 18 -12.46 10.28 -4.25
N LEU A 19 -11.91 9.08 -4.06
CA LEU A 19 -10.94 8.52 -4.98
C LEU A 19 -11.62 8.09 -6.29
N LEU A 20 -10.98 8.42 -7.40
CA LEU A 20 -11.42 8.11 -8.75
C LEU A 20 -10.36 7.33 -9.51
N ALA A 21 -10.82 6.33 -10.27
CA ALA A 21 -10.01 5.67 -11.29
C ALA A 21 -9.93 6.59 -12.52
N ALA A 22 -8.78 7.21 -12.74
CA ALA A 22 -8.49 7.97 -13.96
C ALA A 22 -8.03 7.06 -15.10
N GLY A 23 -8.04 7.60 -16.33
CA GLY A 23 -7.51 6.91 -17.51
C GLY A 23 -6.08 6.38 -17.28
N TYR A 24 -5.78 5.23 -17.88
CA TYR A 24 -4.50 4.51 -17.76
C TYR A 24 -4.19 3.92 -16.37
N GLY A 25 -5.22 3.65 -15.55
CA GLY A 25 -5.06 2.94 -14.28
C GLY A 25 -4.44 3.80 -13.16
N ALA A 26 -4.56 5.13 -13.28
CA ALA A 26 -4.09 6.04 -12.24
C ALA A 26 -5.18 6.32 -11.21
N LEU A 27 -4.78 6.41 -9.94
CA LEU A 27 -5.61 6.90 -8.84
C LEU A 27 -5.58 8.42 -8.80
N THR A 28 -6.76 9.04 -8.71
CA THR A 28 -6.92 10.49 -8.53
C THR A 28 -7.89 10.80 -7.39
N GLY A 29 -7.88 12.03 -6.88
CA GLY A 29 -8.79 12.49 -5.84
C GLY A 29 -8.17 12.46 -4.46
N THR A 30 -9.01 12.33 -3.43
CA THR A 30 -8.62 12.52 -2.03
C THR A 30 -9.23 11.45 -1.12
N PHE A 31 -8.59 11.21 0.03
CA PHE A 31 -9.22 10.51 1.13
C PHE A 31 -8.66 10.99 2.47
N SER A 32 -9.36 10.69 3.56
CA SER A 32 -8.89 10.86 4.93
C SER A 32 -9.37 9.68 5.80
N HIS A 33 -8.75 9.51 6.96
CA HIS A 33 -9.17 8.53 7.96
C HIS A 33 -9.46 9.16 9.31
N GLU A 34 -10.36 8.54 10.07
CA GLU A 34 -10.74 8.95 11.43
C GLU A 34 -10.24 7.94 12.49
N LEU A 35 -9.29 7.06 12.11
CA LEU A 35 -8.61 6.20 13.09
C LEU A 35 -7.96 7.08 14.18
N PRO A 36 -7.96 6.65 15.46
CA PRO A 36 -7.50 7.46 16.58
C PRO A 36 -5.96 7.47 16.68
N GLY A 37 -5.27 7.76 15.59
CA GLY A 37 -3.83 7.66 15.50
C GLY A 37 -3.29 8.15 14.18
N GLU A 38 -1.98 7.99 14.02
CA GLU A 38 -1.26 8.25 12.79
C GLU A 38 -0.92 6.94 12.09
N ILE A 39 -0.89 6.99 10.76
CA ILE A 39 -0.36 5.93 9.93
C ILE A 39 0.97 6.41 9.35
N SER A 40 2.08 5.77 9.74
CA SER A 40 3.40 6.04 9.20
C SER A 40 3.80 5.00 8.16
N ASP A 41 4.86 5.30 7.40
CA ASP A 41 5.40 4.39 6.39
C ASP A 41 4.33 3.87 5.44
N TRP A 42 3.35 4.72 5.13
CA TRP A 42 2.21 4.26 4.37
C TRP A 42 2.57 4.17 2.88
N VAL A 43 1.93 3.21 2.22
CA VAL A 43 1.86 3.11 0.77
C VAL A 43 0.43 2.90 0.36
N ILE A 44 0.06 3.37 -0.82
CA ILE A 44 -1.25 3.09 -1.42
C ILE A 44 -1.02 2.34 -2.72
N ALA A 45 -1.57 1.13 -2.84
CA ALA A 45 -1.56 0.36 -4.07
C ALA A 45 -2.90 0.52 -4.80
N PHE A 46 -2.85 0.68 -6.12
CA PHE A 46 -4.03 0.71 -6.98
C PHE A 46 -3.64 0.20 -8.37
N HIS A 47 -4.31 -0.84 -8.87
CA HIS A 47 -3.90 -1.58 -10.07
C HIS A 47 -2.40 -1.95 -10.02
N ASN A 48 -1.62 -1.59 -11.03
CA ASN A 48 -0.19 -1.85 -11.11
C ASN A 48 0.68 -0.72 -10.53
N ARG A 49 0.09 0.24 -9.80
CA ARG A 49 0.81 1.40 -9.26
C ARG A 49 0.87 1.37 -7.75
N ILE A 50 1.96 1.91 -7.23
CA ILE A 50 2.12 2.22 -5.82
C ILE A 50 2.42 3.70 -5.64
N TYR A 51 1.75 4.33 -4.68
CA TYR A 51 1.88 5.72 -4.30
C TYR A 51 2.51 5.81 -2.91
N GLN A 52 3.49 6.69 -2.77
CA GLN A 52 4.22 6.93 -1.53
C GLN A 52 4.83 8.34 -1.54
N VAL A 53 5.23 8.84 -0.38
CA VAL A 53 6.02 10.08 -0.31
C VAL A 53 7.35 9.88 -1.04
N ARG A 54 7.74 10.85 -1.87
CA ARG A 54 9.05 10.86 -2.52
C ARG A 54 10.10 11.02 -1.43
N ALA A 55 11.03 10.08 -1.33
CA ALA A 55 12.19 10.23 -0.49
C ALA A 55 13.01 11.43 -0.97
N GLY A 56 12.78 12.61 -0.38
CA GLY A 56 13.53 13.83 -0.64
C GLY A 56 14.90 13.76 0.03
N GLY A 57 15.81 12.89 -0.43
CA GLY A 57 17.20 12.78 0.05
C GLY A 57 17.42 12.36 1.51
N MET A 58 16.43 12.54 2.38
CA MET A 58 16.48 12.31 3.84
C MET A 58 15.52 11.22 4.32
N GLY A 59 15.04 10.35 3.42
CA GLY A 59 14.27 9.17 3.82
C GLY A 59 13.00 9.50 4.62
N GLU A 60 12.37 10.65 4.36
CA GLU A 60 11.15 11.05 5.03
C GLU A 60 10.07 9.97 4.85
N LEU A 61 9.64 9.41 5.98
CA LEU A 61 8.56 8.46 6.04
C LEU A 61 7.26 9.25 5.97
N GLY A 62 6.36 8.86 5.08
CA GLY A 62 5.04 9.47 5.01
C GLY A 62 4.29 9.20 6.32
N VAL A 63 3.81 10.26 6.96
CA VAL A 63 2.88 10.21 8.09
C VAL A 63 1.54 10.73 7.60
N LEU A 64 0.46 10.05 7.99
CA LEU A 64 -0.91 10.47 7.73
C LEU A 64 -1.65 10.50 9.06
N SER A 65 -2.01 11.70 9.51
CA SER A 65 -2.71 11.91 10.77
C SER A 65 -4.21 11.71 10.62
N ALA A 66 -4.90 11.46 11.75
CA ALA A 66 -6.35 11.46 11.77
C ALA A 66 -6.93 12.78 11.22
N GLY A 67 -7.88 12.69 10.30
CA GLY A 67 -8.50 13.81 9.60
C GLY A 67 -7.64 14.46 8.52
N GLU A 68 -6.35 14.09 8.39
CA GLU A 68 -5.47 14.62 7.35
C GLU A 68 -5.93 14.14 5.97
N VAL A 69 -5.98 15.07 5.02
CA VAL A 69 -6.43 14.79 3.66
C VAL A 69 -5.23 14.40 2.80
N TRP A 70 -5.19 13.12 2.42
CA TRP A 70 -4.33 12.68 1.35
C TRP A 70 -4.88 13.16 0.00
N SER A 71 -3.99 13.60 -0.89
CA SER A 71 -4.36 14.03 -2.24
C SER A 71 -3.40 13.47 -3.29
N SER A 72 -3.96 12.88 -4.36
CA SER A 72 -3.17 12.39 -5.50
C SER A 72 -2.39 13.48 -6.24
N SER A 73 -2.78 14.75 -6.05
CA SER A 73 -2.15 15.92 -6.70
C SER A 73 -1.01 16.52 -5.89
N ASP A 74 -0.71 15.99 -4.70
CA ASP A 74 0.41 16.46 -3.90
C ASP A 74 1.74 16.19 -4.61
N LYS A 75 2.55 17.25 -4.74
CA LYS A 75 3.87 17.22 -5.38
C LYS A 75 4.88 16.37 -4.62
N SER A 76 4.65 16.17 -3.31
CA SER A 76 5.45 15.30 -2.46
C SER A 76 5.29 13.82 -2.85
N LEU A 77 4.24 13.45 -3.60
CA LEU A 77 3.94 12.06 -3.91
C LEU A 77 4.62 11.55 -5.17
N GLY A 78 5.16 10.35 -5.06
CA GLY A 78 5.71 9.56 -6.15
C GLY A 78 4.77 8.40 -6.48
N ALA A 79 4.65 8.10 -7.77
CA ALA A 79 4.02 6.87 -8.23
C ALA A 79 5.06 6.02 -8.97
N SER A 80 5.11 4.73 -8.66
CA SER A 80 5.95 3.76 -9.37
C SER A 80 5.17 2.49 -9.69
N ASP A 81 5.72 1.66 -10.56
CA ASP A 81 5.18 0.32 -10.83
C ASP A 81 5.27 -0.55 -9.56
N LEU A 82 4.16 -1.17 -9.18
CA LEU A 82 4.02 -1.97 -7.96
C LEU A 82 4.98 -3.17 -7.96
N LYS A 83 5.09 -3.87 -9.10
CA LYS A 83 5.98 -5.03 -9.22
C LYS A 83 7.44 -4.62 -9.07
N SER A 84 7.84 -3.55 -9.75
CA SER A 84 9.19 -3.01 -9.68
C SER A 84 9.54 -2.55 -8.26
N TRP A 85 8.60 -1.91 -7.56
CA TRP A 85 8.76 -1.53 -6.16
C TRP A 85 8.93 -2.74 -5.23
N LEU A 86 8.07 -3.77 -5.34
CA LEU A 86 8.17 -4.99 -4.53
C LEU A 86 9.49 -5.76 -4.76
N THR A 87 9.97 -5.75 -6.00
CA THR A 87 11.18 -6.48 -6.40
C THR A 87 12.47 -5.66 -6.30
N GLY A 88 12.38 -4.37 -5.95
CA GLY A 88 13.50 -3.43 -6.03
C GLY A 88 14.14 -3.37 -7.42
N ALA A 89 13.36 -3.62 -8.47
CA ALA A 89 13.85 -3.69 -9.83
C ALA A 89 14.42 -2.34 -10.28
N ARG A 90 15.65 -2.35 -10.80
CA ARG A 90 16.30 -1.17 -11.36
C ARG A 90 17.05 -1.52 -12.63
N MET A 91 17.03 -0.60 -13.59
CA MET A 91 17.87 -0.69 -14.78
C MET A 91 19.27 -0.23 -14.42
N VAL A 92 20.26 -1.07 -14.67
CA VAL A 92 21.68 -0.72 -14.56
C VAL A 92 22.25 -0.70 -15.98
N VAL A 93 22.78 0.45 -16.38
CA VAL A 93 23.53 0.56 -17.64
C VAL A 93 24.92 0.01 -17.40
N ALA A 94 25.37 -0.92 -18.24
CA ALA A 94 26.75 -1.41 -18.17
C ALA A 94 27.70 -0.25 -18.51
N ASP A 95 28.54 0.14 -17.55
CA ASP A 95 29.51 1.21 -17.75
C ASP A 95 30.74 0.64 -18.47
N GLU A 96 30.78 0.79 -19.80
CA GLU A 96 31.96 0.53 -20.63
C GLU A 96 32.56 1.88 -21.09
N GLY A 97 32.90 2.77 -20.15
CA GLY A 97 33.60 4.02 -20.45
C GLY A 97 32.75 5.05 -21.20
N LYS A 98 33.42 6.05 -21.82
CA LYS A 98 32.88 7.36 -22.28
C LYS A 98 31.64 7.36 -23.22
N HIS A 99 31.08 6.21 -23.57
CA HIS A 99 29.80 6.09 -24.24
C HIS A 99 28.94 5.03 -23.54
N ALA A 100 28.08 5.47 -22.61
CA ALA A 100 27.04 4.63 -22.04
C ALA A 100 26.09 4.18 -23.17
N ASP A 101 26.15 2.91 -23.55
CA ASP A 101 25.25 2.31 -24.53
C ASP A 101 23.93 1.97 -23.84
N LEU A 102 22.88 2.77 -24.11
CA LEU A 102 21.53 2.55 -23.58
C LEU A 102 20.95 1.20 -24.04
N ASN A 103 21.48 0.59 -25.10
CA ASN A 103 21.08 -0.75 -25.56
C ASN A 103 21.68 -1.89 -24.71
N LYS A 104 22.63 -1.61 -23.81
CA LYS A 104 23.23 -2.57 -22.85
C LYS A 104 22.77 -2.32 -21.42
N SER A 105 21.48 -2.07 -21.22
CA SER A 105 20.90 -1.95 -19.88
C SER A 105 20.39 -3.32 -19.40
N THR A 106 20.78 -3.70 -18.18
CA THR A 106 20.36 -4.96 -17.54
C THR A 106 19.40 -4.65 -16.41
N LEU A 107 18.28 -5.37 -16.35
CA LEU A 107 17.35 -5.33 -15.22
C LEU A 107 17.94 -6.10 -14.05
N VAL A 108 18.18 -5.42 -12.94
CA VAL A 108 18.66 -6.02 -11.69
C VAL A 108 17.52 -5.99 -10.68
N LEU A 109 17.20 -7.15 -10.11
CA LEU A 109 16.24 -7.30 -9.01
C LEU A 109 16.99 -7.34 -7.67
N LYS A 110 16.41 -6.77 -6.62
CA LYS A 110 16.90 -6.97 -5.25
C LYS A 110 16.54 -8.41 -4.83
N PRO A 111 17.46 -9.24 -4.33
CA PRO A 111 17.08 -10.54 -3.79
C PRO A 111 16.08 -10.39 -2.64
N TYR A 112 15.03 -11.22 -2.61
CA TYR A 112 14.10 -11.24 -1.49
C TYR A 112 14.81 -11.71 -0.21
N ASP A 113 14.82 -10.86 0.82
CA ASP A 113 15.41 -11.19 2.11
C ASP A 113 14.45 -12.00 2.97
N ARG A 114 14.62 -13.33 2.92
CA ARG A 114 13.82 -14.28 3.70
C ARG A 114 14.06 -14.19 5.21
N LYS A 115 15.10 -13.48 5.65
CA LYS A 115 15.44 -13.30 7.06
C LYS A 115 15.08 -11.90 7.56
N SER A 116 14.44 -11.08 6.73
CA SER A 116 13.96 -9.76 7.14
C SER A 116 13.10 -9.92 8.39
N GLN A 117 13.33 -9.03 9.37
CA GLN A 117 12.47 -8.88 10.53
C GLN A 117 11.54 -7.67 10.40
N ASP A 118 11.59 -6.95 9.27
CA ASP A 118 10.66 -5.87 9.01
C ASP A 118 9.28 -6.45 8.66
N LEU A 119 8.40 -6.46 9.67
CA LEU A 119 7.03 -6.93 9.55
C LEU A 119 6.22 -6.18 8.50
N LEU A 120 6.50 -4.87 8.29
CA LEU A 120 5.75 -4.08 7.30
C LEU A 120 6.08 -4.56 5.89
N ASP A 121 7.36 -4.78 5.59
CA ASP A 121 7.81 -5.28 4.28
C ASP A 121 7.31 -6.70 4.03
N ILE A 122 7.31 -7.56 5.06
CA ILE A 122 6.72 -8.90 4.97
C ILE A 122 5.23 -8.80 4.65
N VAL A 123 4.48 -7.97 5.36
CA VAL A 123 3.03 -7.80 5.14
C VAL A 123 2.74 -7.22 3.75
N ARG A 124 3.52 -6.25 3.27
CA ARG A 124 3.40 -5.69 1.92
C ARG A 124 3.62 -6.76 0.85
N MET A 125 4.68 -7.55 0.98
CA MET A 125 4.98 -8.66 0.06
C MET A 125 3.88 -9.72 0.06
N MET A 126 3.37 -10.10 1.23
CA MET A 126 2.27 -11.08 1.32
C MET A 126 0.95 -10.52 0.77
N SER A 127 0.67 -9.24 0.99
CA SER A 127 -0.58 -8.60 0.56
C SER A 127 -0.68 -8.53 -0.97
N PHE A 128 0.44 -8.34 -1.67
CA PHE A 128 0.50 -8.23 -3.13
C PHE A 128 1.29 -9.37 -3.78
N TYR A 129 1.29 -10.53 -3.13
CA TYR A 129 2.10 -11.69 -3.55
C TYR A 129 1.87 -12.05 -5.02
N ASP A 130 0.64 -12.00 -5.52
CA ASP A 130 0.34 -12.44 -6.89
C ASP A 130 0.82 -11.45 -7.97
N VAL A 131 1.18 -10.22 -7.57
CA VAL A 131 1.81 -9.23 -8.45
C VAL A 131 3.27 -9.61 -8.74
N VAL A 132 3.90 -10.38 -7.84
CA VAL A 132 5.25 -10.93 -8.01
C VAL A 132 5.18 -12.41 -8.38
N THR A 133 6.19 -12.91 -9.11
CA THR A 133 6.19 -14.33 -9.48
C THR A 133 6.59 -15.19 -8.29
N SER A 134 6.04 -16.40 -8.20
CA SER A 134 6.41 -17.39 -7.16
C SER A 134 7.92 -17.69 -7.13
N THR A 135 8.60 -17.57 -8.27
CA THR A 135 10.07 -17.70 -8.41
C THR A 135 10.84 -16.65 -7.63
N TYR A 136 10.31 -15.44 -7.48
CA TYR A 136 10.99 -14.35 -6.78
C TYR A 136 11.00 -14.59 -5.26
N VAL A 137 9.84 -14.90 -4.69
CA VAL A 137 9.63 -15.10 -3.25
C VAL A 137 9.93 -16.52 -2.77
N ASN A 138 9.96 -17.52 -3.67
CA ASN A 138 10.20 -18.94 -3.37
C ASN A 138 9.36 -19.49 -2.20
N LEU A 139 8.11 -19.04 -2.10
CA LEU A 139 7.17 -19.42 -1.05
C LEU A 139 5.86 -19.86 -1.70
N ASP A 140 5.38 -21.06 -1.41
CA ASP A 140 4.08 -21.54 -1.88
C ASP A 140 2.98 -21.16 -0.88
N HIS A 141 2.03 -20.31 -1.29
CA HIS A 141 1.23 -19.46 -0.38
C HIS A 141 -0.21 -19.95 -0.14
N HIS A 142 -0.39 -21.26 0.07
CA HIS A 142 -1.72 -21.82 0.34
C HIS A 142 -2.32 -21.37 1.68
N GLN A 143 -1.50 -21.13 2.71
CA GLN A 143 -1.97 -20.86 4.08
C GLN A 143 -2.29 -19.38 4.37
N PHE A 144 -1.88 -18.45 3.51
CA PHE A 144 -2.01 -17.00 3.75
C PHE A 144 -2.95 -16.31 2.77
N ARG A 145 -3.85 -17.06 2.10
CA ARG A 145 -4.82 -16.49 1.16
C ARG A 145 -5.64 -15.33 1.77
N GLN A 146 -5.95 -15.41 3.06
CA GLN A 146 -6.69 -14.37 3.79
C GLN A 146 -5.90 -13.05 3.94
N LEU A 147 -4.58 -13.08 3.76
CA LEU A 147 -3.74 -11.88 3.84
C LEU A 147 -3.59 -11.18 2.49
N LYS A 148 -4.02 -11.82 1.40
CA LYS A 148 -3.91 -11.29 0.05
C LYS A 148 -4.92 -10.18 -0.17
N LEU A 149 -4.48 -9.13 -0.85
CA LEU A 149 -5.28 -7.99 -1.26
C LEU A 149 -5.11 -7.69 -2.76
N THR A 150 -4.47 -8.59 -3.52
CA THR A 150 -4.37 -8.47 -4.99
C THR A 150 -5.75 -8.35 -5.64
N ASP A 151 -6.71 -9.19 -5.23
CA ASP A 151 -8.07 -9.14 -5.77
C ASP A 151 -8.73 -7.78 -5.51
N ALA A 152 -8.42 -7.13 -4.38
CA ALA A 152 -8.97 -5.80 -4.08
C ALA A 152 -8.46 -4.75 -5.09
N ILE A 153 -7.16 -4.74 -5.39
CA ILE A 153 -6.60 -3.81 -6.38
C ILE A 153 -7.07 -4.10 -7.81
N GLU A 154 -7.37 -5.36 -8.13
CA GLU A 154 -7.96 -5.75 -9.42
C GLU A 154 -9.44 -5.34 -9.54
N LEU A 155 -10.18 -5.30 -8.42
CA LEU A 155 -11.60 -4.94 -8.36
C LEU A 155 -11.85 -3.44 -8.13
N ASN A 156 -10.98 -2.58 -8.69
CA ASN A 156 -11.07 -1.12 -8.55
C ASN A 156 -11.20 -0.67 -7.09
N ARG A 157 -10.35 -1.19 -6.21
CA ARG A 157 -10.13 -0.65 -4.87
C ARG A 157 -8.68 -0.22 -4.73
N ALA A 158 -8.45 0.83 -3.95
CA ALA A 158 -7.10 1.14 -3.52
C ALA A 158 -6.85 0.45 -2.17
N VAL A 159 -5.60 0.09 -1.89
CA VAL A 159 -5.20 -0.54 -0.64
C VAL A 159 -4.11 0.29 0.01
N LEU A 160 -4.42 0.87 1.17
CA LEU A 160 -3.43 1.53 2.02
C LEU A 160 -2.82 0.51 2.98
N ILE A 161 -1.49 0.48 3.07
CA ILE A 161 -0.77 -0.32 4.07
C ILE A 161 0.25 0.57 4.78
N GLY A 162 0.25 0.58 6.11
CA GLY A 162 1.21 1.35 6.92
C GLY A 162 1.28 0.88 8.36
N ARG A 163 2.23 1.43 9.12
CA ARG A 163 2.34 1.23 10.57
C ARG A 163 1.38 2.18 11.28
N PHE A 164 0.61 1.68 12.23
CA PHE A 164 -0.33 2.49 12.99
C PHE A 164 0.17 2.73 14.40
N ARG A 165 0.09 3.98 14.85
CA ARG A 165 0.37 4.38 16.22
C ARG A 165 -0.73 5.31 16.72
N LYS A 166 -1.23 5.08 17.93
CA LYS A 166 -2.21 5.97 18.56
C LYS A 166 -1.56 7.29 18.96
N THR A 167 -2.23 8.40 18.67
CA THR A 167 -1.72 9.75 19.00
C THR A 167 -1.73 9.95 20.51
N GLY A 168 -0.64 10.53 21.05
CA GLY A 168 -0.50 10.85 22.48
C GLY A 168 0.04 9.71 23.34
N ASP A 169 0.37 8.56 22.75
CA ASP A 169 1.03 7.45 23.45
C ASP A 169 2.55 7.49 23.20
N SER A 170 3.34 7.75 24.24
CA SER A 170 4.80 7.76 24.16
C SER A 170 5.42 6.36 24.24
N SER A 171 4.60 5.32 24.39
CA SER A 171 5.04 3.91 24.46
C SER A 171 4.02 2.99 23.79
N ASP A 172 4.45 2.29 22.74
CA ASP A 172 3.87 1.05 22.19
C ASP A 172 2.35 0.89 22.27
N PHE A 173 1.63 1.70 21.49
CA PHE A 173 0.21 1.43 21.24
C PHE A 173 0.04 0.03 20.64
N ALA A 174 -0.61 -0.85 21.41
CA ALA A 174 -1.03 -2.15 20.96
C ALA A 174 -2.53 -2.13 20.64
N ALA A 175 -2.90 -2.46 19.40
CA ALA A 175 -4.30 -2.63 19.03
C ALA A 175 -4.98 -3.83 19.74
N SER A 176 -4.18 -4.68 20.40
CA SER A 176 -4.64 -5.88 21.12
C SER A 176 -3.76 -6.18 22.33
N ASP A 177 -4.37 -6.70 23.39
CA ASP A 177 -3.66 -7.25 24.54
C ASP A 177 -3.12 -8.65 24.24
N LEU A 178 -1.82 -8.87 24.49
CA LEU A 178 -1.21 -10.19 24.43
C LEU A 178 -1.28 -10.83 25.82
N GLN A 179 -1.95 -11.98 25.90
CA GLN A 179 -1.95 -12.81 27.10
C GLN A 179 -1.26 -14.15 26.83
N ILE A 180 -0.35 -14.55 27.71
CA ILE A 180 0.24 -15.89 27.73
C ILE A 180 -0.19 -16.54 29.04
N ASP A 181 -0.86 -17.69 28.95
CA ASP A 181 -1.43 -18.42 30.10
C ASP A 181 -2.31 -17.52 30.99
N GLY A 182 -3.11 -16.65 30.36
CA GLY A 182 -4.02 -15.71 31.04
C GLY A 182 -3.34 -14.51 31.70
N SER A 183 -2.00 -14.39 31.60
CA SER A 183 -1.24 -13.26 32.11
C SER A 183 -0.91 -12.28 31.00
N SER A 184 -1.16 -10.98 31.22
CA SER A 184 -0.75 -9.95 30.26
C SER A 184 0.77 -9.92 30.13
N VAL A 185 1.27 -9.93 28.90
CA VAL A 185 2.70 -9.92 28.61
C VAL A 185 3.06 -8.61 27.93
N ASP A 186 3.94 -7.85 28.56
CA ASP A 186 4.55 -6.68 27.95
C ASP A 186 5.59 -7.12 26.92
N ALA A 187 5.38 -6.73 25.67
CA ALA A 187 6.22 -7.12 24.55
C ALA A 187 6.18 -6.01 23.51
N GLU A 188 7.28 -5.83 22.77
CA GLU A 188 7.32 -4.92 21.63
C GLU A 188 6.28 -5.36 20.59
N ARG A 189 5.41 -4.44 20.20
CA ARG A 189 4.30 -4.70 19.29
C ARG A 189 4.32 -3.69 18.16
N THR A 190 4.25 -4.20 16.93
CA THR A 190 4.01 -3.37 15.75
C THR A 190 2.58 -3.58 15.29
N THR A 191 1.79 -2.50 15.24
CA THR A 191 0.46 -2.53 14.63
C THR A 191 0.59 -2.15 13.16
N ILE A 192 0.13 -3.01 12.25
CA ILE A 192 0.06 -2.74 10.81
C ILE A 192 -1.41 -2.67 10.41
N VAL A 193 -1.78 -1.58 9.74
CA VAL A 193 -3.12 -1.41 9.17
C VAL A 193 -3.09 -1.70 7.68
N ARG A 194 -4.15 -2.35 7.20
CA ARG A 194 -4.43 -2.56 5.78
C ARG A 194 -5.86 -2.11 5.52
N LEU A 195 -6.02 -0.99 4.82
CA LEU A 195 -7.30 -0.36 4.59
C LEU A 195 -7.65 -0.48 3.12
N ILE A 196 -8.83 -1.04 2.82
CA ILE A 196 -9.38 -1.08 1.47
C ILE A 196 -10.17 0.21 1.28
N LEU A 197 -9.68 1.07 0.40
CA LEU A 197 -10.27 2.35 0.08
C LEU A 197 -11.22 2.18 -1.13
N PRO A 198 -12.46 2.68 -1.05
CA PRO A 198 -13.36 2.68 -2.19
C PRO A 198 -12.82 3.61 -3.28
N VAL A 199 -12.90 3.17 -4.54
CA VAL A 199 -12.54 4.00 -5.70
C VAL A 199 -13.72 4.00 -6.65
N GLN A 200 -14.20 5.18 -7.02
CA GLN A 200 -15.30 5.30 -7.96
C GLN A 200 -14.74 5.20 -9.38
N THR A 201 -15.48 4.50 -10.25
CA THR A 201 -15.19 4.54 -11.68
C THR A 201 -15.80 5.82 -12.24
N GLN A 202 -15.05 6.59 -13.05
CA GLN A 202 -15.69 7.63 -13.85
C GLN A 202 -16.74 6.96 -14.74
N GLN A 203 -18.03 7.14 -14.42
CA GLN A 203 -19.07 6.89 -15.41
C GLN A 203 -18.87 7.94 -16.50
N ASN A 204 -18.40 7.50 -17.67
CA ASN A 204 -18.55 8.29 -18.87
C ASN A 204 -20.06 8.43 -19.11
N ASN A 205 -20.63 9.58 -18.73
CA ASN A 205 -21.89 10.04 -19.31
C ASN A 205 -21.58 10.40 -20.77
N GLY A 206 -21.55 9.38 -21.63
CA GLY A 206 -21.46 9.50 -23.07
C GLY A 206 -22.74 8.97 -23.69
N ASP A 207 -23.31 9.79 -24.57
CA ASP A 207 -24.39 9.52 -25.54
C ASP A 207 -25.84 9.67 -25.04
N GLU A 208 -26.26 10.91 -24.81
CA GLU A 208 -27.59 11.30 -25.30
C GLU A 208 -27.52 11.38 -26.82
N PRO A 209 -28.32 10.60 -27.58
CA PRO A 209 -28.41 10.79 -29.02
C PRO A 209 -29.06 12.16 -29.26
N LYS A 210 -28.34 13.03 -29.97
CA LYS A 210 -28.97 14.23 -30.55
C LYS A 210 -30.03 13.76 -31.54
N GLU A 211 -31.29 13.99 -31.22
CA GLU A 211 -32.37 13.94 -32.20
C GLU A 211 -31.97 14.81 -33.40
N SER A 212 -31.92 14.19 -34.56
CA SER A 212 -31.83 14.87 -35.84
C SER A 212 -33.20 15.46 -36.15
N ASP A 213 -33.31 16.79 -36.08
CA ASP A 213 -34.46 17.52 -36.61
C ASP A 213 -34.53 17.30 -38.13
N GLU A 214 -35.67 16.75 -38.59
CA GLU A 214 -36.13 16.79 -39.99
C GLU A 214 -36.76 18.14 -40.35
#